data_AF-A0A7X6XFJ3-F1
#
_entry.id   AF-A0A7X6XFJ3-F1
#
_cell.length_a   1.000
_cell.length_b   1.000
_cell.length_c   1.000
_cell.angle_alpha   90.00
_cell.angle_beta   90.00
_cell.angle_gamma   90.00
#
_symmetry.space_group_name_H-M   'P 1'
#
loop_
_entity.id
_entity.type
_entity.pdbx_description
1 polymer ?
#
loop_
_entity_poly.entity_id
_entity_poly.type
_entity_poly.pdbx_seq_one_letter_code
_entity_poly.pdbx_strand_id
1 'polypeptide(L)'
;MKKNYIKMNENDNYLSLGNIFNLLKSIAKSKEAALQMEFFSLIFNINDINKTTVNNYFTGYRAINIVYKQIFIDLKKEMSKDYLIFIDSILGFLRILDDKIYSIDEDSLDLINNNEKLLELCEKMY
;
A
#
# COMPACT_ATOMS: atom_id res chain seq x y z
N MET A 1 33.99 3.92 3.81
CA MET A 1 32.65 3.38 3.53
C MET A 1 32.09 4.04 2.28
N LYS A 2 31.76 3.28 1.22
CA LYS A 2 30.92 3.80 0.14
C LYS A 2 29.53 4.08 0.72
N LYS A 3 29.05 5.32 0.62
CA LYS A 3 27.66 5.64 0.91
C LYS A 3 26.83 5.01 -0.21
N ASN A 4 26.07 3.96 0.10
CA ASN A 4 25.07 3.42 -0.81
C ASN A 4 23.89 4.38 -0.77
N TYR A 5 23.84 5.33 -1.69
CA TYR A 5 22.67 6.18 -1.87
C TYR A 5 21.52 5.32 -2.36
N ILE A 6 20.35 5.51 -1.76
CA ILE A 6 19.13 4.90 -2.23
C ILE A 6 18.73 5.70 -3.45
N LYS A 7 18.52 5.01 -4.58
CA LYS A 7 18.03 5.64 -5.80
C LYS A 7 16.68 6.29 -5.48
N MET A 8 16.60 7.61 -5.64
CA MET A 8 15.34 8.33 -5.42
C MET A 8 14.30 7.87 -6.42
N ASN A 9 13.03 8.01 -6.06
CA ASN A 9 11.92 7.64 -6.92
C ASN A 9 11.74 8.68 -8.02
N GLU A 10 12.53 8.57 -9.09
CA GLU A 10 12.67 9.59 -10.14
C GLU A 10 11.78 9.34 -11.37
N ASN A 11 11.24 8.13 -11.53
CA ASN A 11 10.32 7.76 -12.60
C ASN A 11 9.47 6.53 -12.25
N ASP A 12 8.47 6.26 -13.08
CA ASP A 12 7.51 5.17 -12.90
C ASP A 12 8.02 3.81 -13.45
N ASN A 13 9.29 3.71 -13.86
CA ASN A 13 9.82 2.54 -14.58
C ASN A 13 10.19 1.35 -13.66
N TYR A 14 9.84 1.40 -12.37
CA TYR A 14 10.13 0.33 -11.41
C TYR A 14 9.10 0.27 -10.29
N LEU A 15 8.90 -0.93 -9.76
CA LEU A 15 7.98 -1.15 -8.65
C LEU A 15 8.61 -0.62 -7.35
N SER A 16 8.17 0.56 -6.93
CA SER A 16 8.54 1.19 -5.66
C SER A 16 7.29 1.53 -4.85
N LEU A 17 7.44 1.68 -3.53
CA LEU A 17 6.31 2.06 -2.67
C LEU A 17 5.69 3.40 -3.09
N GLY A 18 6.52 4.34 -3.56
CA GLY A 18 6.05 5.62 -4.09
C GLY A 18 5.30 5.47 -5.42
N ASN A 19 5.75 4.59 -6.32
CA ASN A 19 5.07 4.37 -7.60
C ASN A 19 3.73 3.65 -7.41
N ILE A 20 3.66 2.68 -6.48
CA ILE A 20 2.38 2.05 -6.10
C ILE A 20 1.43 3.12 -5.53
N PHE A 21 1.91 3.99 -4.64
CA PHE A 21 1.09 5.08 -4.11
C PHE A 21 0.61 6.03 -5.22
N ASN A 22 1.49 6.42 -6.15
CA ASN A 22 1.13 7.30 -7.26
C ASN A 22 0.05 6.68 -8.16
N LEU A 23 0.18 5.38 -8.44
CA LEU A 23 -0.81 4.62 -9.20
C LEU A 23 -2.15 4.58 -8.46
N LEU A 24 -2.14 4.23 -7.17
CA LEU A 24 -3.36 4.21 -6.35
C LEU A 24 -4.04 5.58 -6.33
N LYS A 25 -3.27 6.66 -6.12
CA LYS A 25 -3.78 8.04 -6.14
C LYS A 25 -4.41 8.43 -7.49
N SER A 26 -3.94 7.84 -8.59
CA SER A 26 -4.51 8.12 -9.92
C SER A 26 -5.91 7.53 -10.11
N ILE A 27 -6.21 6.43 -9.41
CA ILE A 27 -7.47 5.67 -9.49
C ILE A 27 -8.42 6.08 -8.35
N ALA A 28 -7.86 6.46 -7.20
CA ALA A 28 -8.62 6.86 -6.01
C ALA A 28 -9.52 8.06 -6.30
N LYS A 29 -10.70 8.04 -5.68
CA LYS A 29 -11.70 9.10 -5.81
C LYS A 29 -11.21 10.42 -5.20
N SER A 30 -10.47 10.38 -4.10
CA SER A 30 -9.84 11.54 -3.47
C SER A 30 -8.32 11.56 -3.71
N LYS A 31 -7.68 12.74 -3.68
CA LYS A 31 -6.26 12.94 -4.07
C LYS A 31 -5.39 13.60 -3.00
N GLU A 32 -5.81 13.55 -1.75
CA GLU A 32 -5.22 14.31 -0.64
C GLU A 32 -3.94 13.68 -0.06
N ALA A 33 -3.15 14.50 0.66
CA ALA A 33 -1.93 14.04 1.33
C ALA A 33 -2.21 13.10 2.53
N ALA A 34 -3.42 13.15 3.10
CA ALA A 34 -3.85 12.22 4.15
C ALA A 34 -3.77 10.76 3.70
N LEU A 35 -4.04 10.51 2.41
CA LEU A 35 -4.01 9.19 1.79
C LEU A 35 -2.62 8.54 1.84
N GLN A 36 -1.53 9.33 1.84
CA GLN A 36 -0.17 8.76 1.95
C GLN A 36 0.06 8.11 3.31
N MET A 37 -0.34 8.79 4.38
CA MET A 37 -0.19 8.27 5.74
C MET A 37 -1.12 7.08 5.95
N GLU A 38 -2.37 7.20 5.51
CA GLU A 38 -3.35 6.12 5.60
C GLU A 38 -2.90 4.87 4.84
N PHE A 39 -2.43 5.03 3.60
CA PHE A 39 -1.88 3.92 2.81
C PHE A 39 -0.65 3.29 3.48
N PHE A 40 0.24 4.09 4.05
CA PHE A 40 1.40 3.58 4.78
C PHE A 40 0.97 2.80 6.02
N SER A 41 0.08 3.38 6.82
CA SER A 41 -0.49 2.76 8.03
C SER A 41 -1.18 1.44 7.72
N LEU A 42 -1.92 1.39 6.61
CA LEU A 42 -2.59 0.19 6.16
C LEU A 42 -1.61 -0.93 5.77
N ILE A 43 -0.60 -0.64 4.95
CA ILE A 43 0.39 -1.64 4.51
C ILE A 43 1.14 -2.25 5.68
N PHE A 44 1.52 -1.43 6.66
CA PHE A 44 2.35 -1.85 7.77
C PHE A 44 1.56 -2.17 9.04
N ASN A 45 0.22 -2.06 8.99
CA ASN A 45 -0.66 -2.22 10.13
C ASN A 45 -0.18 -1.42 11.36
N ILE A 46 0.04 -0.11 11.17
CA ILE A 46 0.50 0.81 12.23
C ILE A 46 -0.47 1.96 12.43
N ASN A 47 -0.64 2.38 13.69
CA ASN A 47 -1.63 3.39 14.06
C ASN A 47 -1.14 4.83 13.86
N ASP A 48 0.18 5.06 13.91
CA ASP A 48 0.73 6.41 13.80
C ASP A 48 2.13 6.38 13.17
N ILE A 49 2.37 7.33 12.28
CA ILE A 49 3.68 7.60 11.69
C ILE A 49 3.75 9.06 11.26
N ASN A 50 4.90 9.68 11.49
CA ASN A 50 5.11 11.05 11.07
C ASN A 50 5.08 11.19 9.54
N LYS A 51 4.32 12.18 9.04
CA LYS A 51 4.20 12.53 7.62
C LYS A 51 5.53 12.65 6.88
N THR A 52 6.54 13.30 7.49
CA THR A 52 7.88 13.47 6.91
C THR A 52 8.57 12.12 6.72
N THR A 53 8.38 11.18 7.66
CA THR A 53 8.93 9.84 7.54
C THR A 53 8.29 9.07 6.38
N VAL A 54 6.95 9.13 6.26
CA VAL A 54 6.22 8.52 5.12
C VAL A 54 6.71 9.09 3.79
N ASN A 55 6.79 10.43 3.69
CA ASN A 55 7.24 11.09 2.47
C ASN A 55 8.68 10.67 2.08
N ASN A 56 9.57 10.54 3.06
CA ASN A 56 10.94 10.08 2.81
C ASN A 56 11.00 8.64 2.29
N TYR A 57 10.05 7.79 2.68
CA TYR A 57 9.94 6.44 2.14
C TYR A 57 9.40 6.43 0.71
N PHE A 58 8.38 7.24 0.40
CA PHE A 58 7.77 7.25 -0.94
C PHE A 58 8.66 7.92 -1.98
N THR A 59 9.42 8.93 -1.59
CA THR A 59 10.41 9.59 -2.45
C THR A 59 11.69 8.77 -2.63
N GLY A 60 11.87 7.69 -1.86
CA GLY A 60 13.10 6.90 -1.85
C GLY A 60 14.29 7.60 -1.19
N TYR A 61 14.07 8.73 -0.50
CA TYR A 61 15.11 9.43 0.27
C TYR A 61 15.64 8.57 1.43
N ARG A 62 14.81 7.66 1.96
CA ARG A 62 15.16 6.77 3.06
C ARG A 62 14.76 5.33 2.78
N ALA A 63 15.57 4.38 3.24
CA ALA A 63 15.26 2.96 3.16
C ALA A 63 14.21 2.61 4.21
N ILE A 64 13.25 1.77 3.82
CA ILE A 64 12.27 1.17 4.74
C ILE A 64 13.02 0.55 5.93
N ASN A 65 12.55 0.89 7.14
CA ASN A 65 13.11 0.40 8.40
C ASN A 65 13.02 -1.13 8.47
N ILE A 66 13.98 -1.77 9.15
CA ILE A 66 13.97 -3.21 9.40
C ILE A 66 12.67 -3.69 10.05
N VAL A 67 12.05 -2.88 10.92
CA VAL A 67 10.76 -3.20 11.55
C VAL A 67 9.66 -3.40 10.50
N TYR A 68 9.56 -2.48 9.55
CA TYR A 68 8.60 -2.54 8.44
C TYR A 68 8.92 -3.68 7.45
N LYS A 69 10.20 -3.99 7.25
CA LYS A 69 10.60 -5.16 6.45
C LYS A 69 10.19 -6.48 7.12
N GLN A 70 10.29 -6.55 8.44
CA GLN A 70 9.90 -7.73 9.20
C GLN A 70 8.40 -8.02 9.05
N ILE A 71 7.56 -6.99 9.08
CA ILE A 71 6.11 -7.12 8.79
C ILE A 71 5.87 -7.81 7.45
N PHE A 72 6.53 -7.37 6.37
CA PHE A 72 6.40 -8.03 5.06
C PHE A 72 6.89 -9.48 5.04
N ILE A 73 8.00 -9.77 5.75
CA ILE A 73 8.53 -11.14 5.85
C ILE A 73 7.51 -12.05 6.54
N ASP A 74 6.87 -11.56 7.60
CA ASP A 74 5.91 -12.33 8.37
C ASP A 74 4.59 -12.49 7.60
N LEU A 75 4.08 -11.44 6.94
CA LEU A 75 2.95 -11.54 6.02
C LEU A 75 3.20 -12.57 4.91
N LYS A 76 4.40 -12.60 4.33
CA LYS A 76 4.76 -13.58 3.30
C LYS A 76 4.73 -15.02 3.82
N LYS A 77 5.10 -15.24 5.08
CA LYS A 77 5.03 -16.57 5.71
C LYS A 77 3.58 -16.97 5.96
N GLU A 78 2.75 -16.07 6.48
CA GLU A 78 1.34 -16.36 6.75
C GLU A 78 0.55 -16.57 5.46
N MET A 79 0.86 -15.82 4.39
CA MET A 79 0.25 -16.00 3.06
C MET A 79 0.40 -17.42 2.53
N SER A 80 1.51 -18.10 2.85
CA SER A 80 1.74 -19.48 2.42
C SER A 80 0.78 -20.49 3.08
N LYS A 81 0.10 -20.08 4.15
CA LYS A 81 -0.87 -20.89 4.90
C LYS A 81 -2.29 -20.50 4.54
N ASP A 82 -2.56 -19.20 4.48
CA ASP A 82 -3.88 -18.66 4.23
C ASP A 82 -3.78 -17.30 3.52
N TYR A 83 -4.41 -17.18 2.35
CA TYR A 83 -4.47 -15.92 1.58
C TYR A 83 -5.53 -14.96 2.12
N LEU A 84 -6.50 -15.46 2.91
CA LEU A 84 -7.59 -14.65 3.46
C LEU A 84 -7.10 -13.64 4.50
N ILE A 85 -5.86 -13.78 4.99
CA ILE A 85 -5.20 -12.79 5.86
C ILE A 85 -5.15 -11.39 5.26
N PHE A 86 -5.26 -11.27 3.92
CA PHE A 86 -5.23 -9.99 3.24
C PHE A 86 -6.60 -9.32 3.10
N ILE A 87 -7.72 -9.98 3.44
CA ILE A 87 -9.05 -9.41 3.26
C ILE A 87 -9.13 -8.02 3.90
N ASP A 88 -8.72 -7.87 5.16
CA ASP A 88 -8.78 -6.58 5.87
C ASP A 88 -7.93 -5.50 5.18
N SER A 89 -6.71 -5.86 4.75
CA SER A 89 -5.84 -4.94 4.02
C SER A 89 -6.43 -4.55 2.66
N ILE A 90 -6.98 -5.50 1.88
CA ILE A 90 -7.59 -5.21 0.58
C ILE A 90 -8.85 -4.36 0.76
N LEU A 91 -9.71 -4.67 1.73
CA LEU A 91 -10.87 -3.84 2.06
C LEU A 91 -10.43 -2.42 2.43
N GLY A 92 -9.36 -2.27 3.21
CA GLY A 92 -8.83 -0.95 3.51
C GLY A 92 -8.27 -0.20 2.30
N PHE A 93 -7.66 -0.87 1.31
CA PHE A 93 -7.35 -0.23 0.03
C PHE A 93 -8.61 0.20 -0.71
N LEU A 94 -9.66 -0.63 -0.72
CA LEU A 94 -10.95 -0.26 -1.31
C LEU A 94 -11.54 0.98 -0.63
N ARG A 95 -11.40 1.12 0.70
CA ARG A 95 -11.84 2.32 1.41
C ARG A 95 -11.18 3.58 0.87
N ILE A 96 -9.86 3.52 0.63
CA ILE A 96 -9.07 4.61 0.05
C ILE A 96 -9.48 4.87 -1.41
N LEU A 97 -9.70 3.83 -2.21
CA LEU A 97 -10.06 3.94 -3.62
C LEU A 97 -11.46 4.53 -3.83
N ASP A 98 -12.43 4.09 -3.03
CA ASP A 98 -13.85 4.43 -3.17
C ASP A 98 -14.33 5.57 -2.29
N ASP A 99 -13.55 5.95 -1.28
CA ASP A 99 -13.94 6.89 -0.23
C ASP A 99 -15.21 6.40 0.49
N LYS A 100 -15.20 5.12 0.89
CA LYS A 100 -16.31 4.40 1.53
C LYS A 100 -15.79 3.45 2.61
N ILE A 101 -16.59 3.21 3.65
CA ILE A 101 -16.23 2.23 4.69
C ILE A 101 -16.81 0.87 4.32
N TYR A 102 -15.95 -0.15 4.31
CA TYR A 102 -16.31 -1.55 4.13
C TYR A 102 -16.10 -2.32 5.44
N SER A 103 -17.03 -3.18 5.83
CA SER A 103 -16.88 -4.09 6.98
C SER A 103 -16.42 -5.46 6.50
N ILE A 104 -15.78 -6.24 7.38
CA ILE A 104 -15.47 -7.64 7.09
C ILE A 104 -16.74 -8.46 7.37
N ASP A 105 -17.23 -9.14 6.36
CA ASP A 105 -18.42 -9.98 6.35
C ASP A 105 -18.29 -11.11 5.31
N GLU A 106 -19.35 -11.89 5.14
CA GLU A 106 -19.39 -13.01 4.19
C GLU A 106 -19.27 -12.58 2.72
N ASP A 107 -19.69 -11.36 2.39
CA ASP A 107 -19.68 -10.80 1.03
C ASP A 107 -18.34 -10.12 0.68
N SER A 108 -17.41 -10.02 1.63
CA SER A 108 -16.16 -9.29 1.46
C SER A 108 -15.29 -9.80 0.31
N LEU A 109 -15.25 -11.12 0.09
CA LEU A 109 -14.52 -11.70 -1.04
C LEU A 109 -15.18 -11.36 -2.38
N ASP A 110 -16.51 -11.41 -2.44
CA ASP A 110 -17.26 -11.09 -3.66
C ASP A 110 -17.11 -9.61 -4.01
N LEU A 111 -17.15 -8.73 -3.01
CA LEU A 111 -16.84 -7.31 -3.19
C LEU A 111 -15.44 -7.11 -3.77
N ILE A 112 -14.43 -7.76 -3.19
CA ILE A 112 -13.03 -7.65 -3.64
C ILE A 112 -12.90 -8.11 -5.10
N ASN A 113 -13.45 -9.28 -5.42
CA ASN A 113 -13.31 -9.90 -6.74
C ASN A 113 -14.04 -9.14 -7.85
N ASN A 114 -15.07 -8.33 -7.51
CA ASN A 114 -15.87 -7.59 -8.48
C ASN A 114 -15.63 -6.06 -8.45
N ASN A 115 -14.65 -5.57 -7.68
CA ASN A 115 -14.37 -4.14 -7.62
C ASN A 115 -13.59 -3.65 -8.87
N GLU A 116 -14.23 -2.84 -9.69
CA GLU A 116 -13.67 -2.32 -10.96
C GLU A 116 -12.36 -1.52 -10.75
N LYS A 117 -12.26 -0.73 -9.69
CA LYS A 117 -11.05 0.07 -9.42
C LYS A 117 -9.88 -0.78 -8.94
N LEU A 118 -10.17 -1.84 -8.17
CA LEU A 118 -9.14 -2.79 -7.78
C LEU A 118 -8.64 -3.58 -8.99
N LEU A 119 -9.53 -3.96 -9.89
CA LEU A 119 -9.15 -4.57 -11.16
C LEU A 119 -8.26 -3.62 -11.98
N GLU A 120 -8.67 -2.37 -12.15
CA GLU A 120 -7.89 -1.34 -12.84
C GLU A 120 -6.50 -1.13 -12.20
N LEU A 121 -6.43 -1.14 -10.86
CA LEU A 121 -5.18 -1.03 -10.12
C LEU A 121 -4.26 -2.21 -10.42
N CYS A 122 -4.78 -3.43 -10.35
CA CYS A 122 -4.02 -4.64 -10.65
C CYS A 122 -3.52 -4.68 -12.10
N GLU A 123 -4.36 -4.30 -13.06
CA GLU A 123 -3.98 -4.26 -14.49
C GLU A 123 -2.87 -3.26 -14.77
N LYS A 124 -2.84 -2.11 -14.09
CA LYS A 124 -1.79 -1.09 -14.27
C LYS A 124 -0.49 -1.38 -13.52
N MET A 125 -0.46 -2.40 -12.66
CA MET A 125 0.75 -2.83 -11.95
C MET A 125 1.64 -3.77 -12.79
N TYR A 126 1.11 -4.34 -13.89
CA TYR A 126 1.79 -5.27 -14.80
C TYR A 126 2.02 -4.63 -16.18
#